data_AF-A0A8B6EZL9-F1
#
_entry.id   AF-A0A8B6EZL9-F1
#
_cell.length_a   1.000
_cell.length_b   1.000
_cell.length_c   1.000
_cell.angle_alpha   90.00
_cell.angle_beta   90.00
_cell.angle_gamma   90.00
#
_symmetry.space_group_name_H-M   'P 1'
#
loop_
_entity.id
_entity.type
_entity.pdbx_description
1 polymer ?
#
loop_
_entity_poly.entity_id
_entity_poly.type
_entity_poly.pdbx_seq_one_letter_code
_entity_poly.pdbx_strand_id
1 'polypeptide(L)'
;MANDEMVEENELTHNLVKRAASCGSNGDNCQYKKCCNNFNCVKGRCRPQICNRSCRNNRQCCNNWGCIYGSCKQCRGRTCKGNNDCCNGYKCAYKRCQKK
;
A
#
# COMPACT_ATOMS: atom_id res chain seq x y z
N MET A 1 43.25 -34.78 28.37
CA MET A 1 42.89 -33.60 27.57
C MET A 1 41.45 -33.80 27.15
N ALA A 2 40.52 -33.28 27.94
CA ALA A 2 39.09 -33.34 27.67
C ALA A 2 38.68 -32.04 26.97
N ASN A 3 37.79 -32.16 25.98
CA ASN A 3 36.64 -31.29 25.66
C ASN A 3 36.13 -31.77 24.29
N ASP A 4 35.18 -32.70 24.24
CA ASP A 4 33.74 -32.54 24.44
C ASP A 4 33.07 -31.95 23.18
N GLU A 5 32.29 -32.80 22.53
CA GLU A 5 31.39 -32.51 21.42
C GLU A 5 30.32 -31.52 21.86
N MET A 6 30.11 -30.43 21.12
CA MET A 6 28.80 -29.76 21.10
C MET A 6 28.46 -29.35 19.67
N VAL A 7 27.66 -30.21 19.04
CA VAL A 7 26.71 -29.82 17.99
C VAL A 7 25.76 -28.80 18.62
N GLU A 8 25.78 -27.56 18.14
CA GLU A 8 24.70 -26.61 18.41
C GLU A 8 24.18 -26.10 17.07
N GLU A 9 23.21 -26.85 16.55
CA GLU A 9 22.23 -26.33 15.61
C GLU A 9 21.49 -25.18 16.30
N ASN A 10 21.84 -23.94 15.97
CA ASN A 10 20.95 -22.80 16.18
C ASN A 10 20.48 -22.29 14.83
N GLU A 11 19.56 -23.07 14.28
CA GLU A 11 18.37 -22.59 13.58
C GLU A 11 18.13 -21.08 13.73
N LEU A 12 17.78 -20.43 12.63
CA LEU A 12 17.01 -19.19 12.68
C LEU A 12 17.72 -17.97 13.32
N THR A 13 18.98 -17.69 12.98
CA THR A 13 19.32 -16.26 12.81
C THR A 13 18.59 -15.76 11.56
N HIS A 14 17.29 -15.56 11.73
CA HIS A 14 16.35 -14.92 10.82
C HIS A 14 17.09 -13.80 10.09
N ASN A 15 17.45 -14.05 8.83
CA ASN A 15 16.99 -13.35 7.64
C ASN A 15 16.34 -11.97 7.90
N LEU A 16 17.03 -11.11 8.64
CA LEU A 16 16.78 -9.69 8.77
C LEU A 16 17.99 -8.95 8.22
N VAL A 17 18.52 -9.45 7.10
CA VAL A 17 18.73 -8.52 5.98
C VAL A 17 17.37 -7.91 5.69
N LYS A 18 17.00 -6.87 6.47
CA LYS A 18 16.09 -5.83 6.02
C LYS A 18 16.72 -5.38 4.71
N ARG A 19 16.40 -6.05 3.61
CA ARG A 19 16.59 -5.51 2.27
C ARG A 19 15.92 -4.17 2.40
N ALA A 20 16.72 -3.11 2.53
CA ALA A 20 16.20 -1.78 2.71
C ALA A 20 15.16 -1.63 1.62
N ALA A 21 13.88 -1.50 1.99
CA ALA A 21 12.82 -1.43 1.00
C ALA A 21 13.29 -0.43 -0.05
N SER A 22 13.29 -0.78 -1.34
CA SER A 22 13.94 0.06 -2.37
C SER A 22 13.35 1.47 -2.46
N CYS A 23 12.25 1.70 -1.73
CA CYS A 23 11.53 2.95 -1.63
C CYS A 23 10.91 3.12 -0.22
N GLY A 24 10.49 4.34 0.12
CA GLY A 24 9.86 4.70 1.40
C GLY A 24 8.34 4.47 1.42
N SER A 25 7.82 3.93 2.51
CA SER A 25 6.41 3.74 2.84
C SER A 25 5.82 4.94 3.58
N ASN A 26 4.53 4.90 3.92
CA ASN A 26 3.87 6.00 4.65
C ASN A 26 4.64 6.42 5.92
N GLY A 27 5.02 7.69 6.00
CA GLY A 27 5.75 8.27 7.12
C GLY A 27 7.27 8.31 6.94
N ASP A 28 7.84 7.53 6.00
CA ASP A 28 9.28 7.49 5.77
C ASP A 28 9.83 8.84 5.30
N ASN A 29 11.07 9.16 5.69
CA ASN A 29 11.74 10.37 5.23
C ASN A 29 12.07 10.25 3.73
N CYS A 30 11.57 11.21 2.95
CA CYS A 30 11.76 11.24 1.50
C CYS A 30 12.82 12.23 0.99
N GLN A 31 13.58 12.85 1.90
CA GLN A 31 14.74 13.67 1.54
C GLN A 31 15.92 12.82 1.04
N TYR A 32 16.06 11.61 1.59
CA TYR A 32 17.20 10.72 1.28
C TYR A 32 16.78 9.45 0.53
N LYS A 33 15.48 9.20 0.40
CA LYS A 33 14.93 7.95 -0.14
C LYS A 33 13.63 8.20 -0.88
N LYS A 34 13.56 7.80 -2.15
CA LYS A 34 12.35 7.99 -2.95
C LYS A 34 11.17 7.21 -2.34
N CYS A 35 9.99 7.81 -2.31
CA CYS A 35 8.78 7.12 -1.88
C CYS A 35 8.37 6.01 -2.86
N CYS A 36 7.74 4.96 -2.33
CA CYS A 36 7.22 3.86 -3.13
C CYS A 36 6.10 4.32 -4.06
N ASN A 37 5.85 3.54 -5.12
CA ASN A 37 4.72 3.78 -6.00
C ASN A 37 3.43 3.86 -5.16
N ASN A 38 2.60 4.87 -5.43
CA ASN A 38 1.44 5.30 -4.63
C ASN A 38 1.73 6.18 -3.40
N PHE A 39 2.96 6.67 -3.22
CA PHE A 39 3.30 7.64 -2.19
C PHE A 39 3.99 8.87 -2.80
N ASN A 40 3.64 10.06 -2.31
CA ASN A 40 4.29 11.32 -2.67
C ASN A 40 5.14 11.82 -1.51
N CYS A 41 6.26 12.46 -1.82
CA CYS A 41 7.05 13.18 -0.84
C CYS A 41 6.35 14.50 -0.51
N VAL A 42 5.79 14.62 0.68
CA VAL A 42 5.07 15.81 1.15
C VAL A 42 5.69 16.25 2.47
N LYS A 43 6.25 17.47 2.51
CA LYS A 43 6.95 18.03 3.67
C LYS A 43 8.04 17.09 4.21
N GLY A 44 8.86 16.53 3.32
CA GLY A 44 9.96 15.64 3.69
C GLY A 44 9.55 14.24 4.14
N ARG A 45 8.25 13.88 4.08
CA ARG A 45 7.78 12.52 4.38
C ARG A 45 6.94 11.91 3.27
N CYS A 46 7.08 10.61 3.07
CA CYS A 46 6.22 9.85 2.19
C CYS A 46 4.80 9.83 2.75
N ARG A 47 3.84 10.34 1.96
CA ARG A 47 2.41 10.29 2.27
C ARG A 47 1.70 9.54 1.16
N PRO A 48 0.59 8.84 1.45
CA PRO A 48 -0.18 8.17 0.41
C PRO A 48 -0.54 9.20 -0.64
N GLN A 49 -0.45 8.83 -1.91
CA GLN A 49 -0.94 9.66 -3.01
C GLN A 49 -2.44 9.86 -2.80
N ILE A 50 -2.79 11.02 -2.24
CA ILE A 50 -4.18 11.41 -2.08
C ILE A 50 -4.63 11.94 -3.43
N CYS A 51 -5.38 11.14 -4.16
CA CYS A 51 -5.98 11.57 -5.41
C CYS A 51 -7.23 12.40 -5.12
N ASN A 52 -7.10 13.52 -4.41
CA ASN A 52 -8.24 14.36 -4.08
C ASN A 52 -8.47 15.36 -5.22
N ARG A 53 -8.90 14.84 -6.38
CA ARG A 53 -9.19 15.63 -7.57
C ARG A 53 -10.65 15.41 -7.99
N SER A 54 -11.24 16.44 -8.60
CA SER A 54 -12.51 16.28 -9.30
C SER A 54 -12.33 15.35 -10.50
N CYS A 55 -13.37 14.61 -10.84
CA CYS A 55 -13.35 13.66 -11.94
C CYS A 55 -14.73 13.57 -12.59
N ARG A 56 -14.77 13.21 -13.88
CA ARG A 56 -16.03 12.86 -14.57
C ARG A 56 -16.14 11.35 -14.83
N ASN A 57 -15.01 10.65 -14.80
CA ASN A 57 -14.94 9.21 -15.01
C ASN A 57 -13.72 8.63 -14.27
N ASN A 58 -13.71 7.31 -14.10
CA ASN A 58 -12.66 6.59 -13.35
C ASN A 58 -11.26 6.76 -13.95
N ARG A 59 -11.14 7.01 -15.26
CA ARG A 59 -9.84 7.17 -15.95
C ARG A 59 -9.11 8.45 -15.53
N GLN A 60 -9.82 9.44 -14.99
CA GLN A 60 -9.22 10.67 -14.49
C GLN A 60 -8.59 10.49 -13.10
N CYS A 61 -8.93 9.40 -12.39
CA CYS A 61 -8.43 9.12 -11.06
C CYS A 61 -7.12 8.34 -11.08
N CYS A 62 -6.39 8.42 -9.96
CA CYS A 62 -5.13 7.74 -9.75
C CYS A 62 -5.36 6.21 -9.65
N ASN A 63 -4.29 5.44 -9.81
CA ASN A 63 -4.37 3.98 -9.71
C ASN A 63 -4.98 3.53 -8.37
N ASN A 64 -5.97 2.63 -8.42
CA ASN A 64 -6.77 2.15 -7.26
C ASN A 64 -7.76 3.17 -6.68
N TRP A 65 -7.96 4.31 -7.34
CA TRP A 65 -9.01 5.28 -7.05
C TRP A 65 -10.06 5.24 -8.15
N GLY A 66 -11.26 5.70 -7.85
CA GLY A 66 -12.27 5.90 -8.87
C GLY A 66 -13.16 7.07 -8.55
N CYS A 67 -13.91 7.46 -9.57
CA CYS A 67 -14.68 8.65 -9.60
C CYS A 67 -16.06 8.42 -9.02
N ILE A 68 -16.32 9.00 -7.85
CA ILE A 68 -17.56 8.82 -7.12
C ILE A 68 -18.08 10.19 -6.73
N TYR A 69 -19.31 10.51 -7.14
CA TYR A 69 -19.92 11.83 -6.94
C TYR A 69 -19.01 12.97 -7.43
N GLY A 70 -18.38 12.80 -8.59
CA GLY A 70 -17.53 13.82 -9.19
C GLY A 70 -16.17 14.01 -8.52
N SER A 71 -15.78 13.16 -7.57
CA SER A 71 -14.48 13.22 -6.88
C SER A 71 -13.78 11.87 -6.87
N CYS A 72 -12.47 11.88 -7.03
CA CYS A 72 -11.66 10.68 -6.92
C CYS A 72 -11.60 10.23 -5.46
N LYS A 73 -12.08 9.01 -5.20
CA LYS A 73 -12.05 8.39 -3.87
C LYS A 73 -11.36 7.04 -3.94
N GLN A 74 -10.66 6.70 -2.85
CA GLN A 74 -10.00 5.41 -2.72
C GLN A 74 -11.06 4.32 -2.57
N CYS A 75 -11.02 3.30 -3.42
CA CYS A 75 -12.06 2.28 -3.43
C CYS A 75 -11.78 1.08 -2.54
N ARG A 76 -10.51 0.74 -2.31
CA ARG A 76 -10.16 -0.41 -1.47
C ARG A 76 -10.67 -0.21 -0.04
N GLY A 77 -11.49 -1.14 0.45
CA GLY A 77 -12.00 -1.13 1.82
C GLY A 77 -13.16 -0.15 2.07
N ARG A 78 -13.69 0.52 1.03
CA ARG A 78 -14.93 1.31 1.16
C ARG A 78 -16.13 0.41 1.39
N THR A 79 -17.09 0.89 2.15
CA THR A 79 -18.39 0.23 2.32
C THR A 79 -19.16 0.27 1.00
N CYS A 80 -19.79 -0.84 0.62
CA CYS A 80 -20.63 -0.97 -0.57
C CYS A 80 -21.90 -1.76 -0.24
N LYS A 81 -22.98 -1.50 -0.97
CA LYS A 81 -24.23 -2.28 -0.91
C LYS A 81 -24.33 -3.23 -2.10
N GLY A 82 -23.77 -2.85 -3.25
CA GLY A 82 -23.66 -3.67 -4.45
C GLY A 82 -22.39 -3.36 -5.25
N ASN A 83 -22.15 -4.14 -6.31
CA ASN A 83 -20.96 -3.97 -7.15
C ASN A 83 -20.84 -2.59 -7.80
N ASN A 84 -21.98 -1.92 -8.04
CA ASN A 84 -22.02 -0.58 -8.64
C ASN A 84 -21.55 0.54 -7.70
N ASP A 85 -21.49 0.29 -6.38
CA ASP A 85 -20.91 1.24 -5.42
C ASP A 85 -19.37 1.26 -5.47
N CYS A 86 -18.78 0.22 -6.07
CA CYS A 86 -17.35 0.05 -6.17
C CYS A 86 -16.79 0.61 -7.48
N CYS A 87 -15.52 1.01 -7.43
CA CYS A 87 -14.80 1.46 -8.62
C CYS A 87 -14.72 0.35 -9.67
N ASN A 88 -14.50 0.75 -10.92
CA ASN A 88 -14.27 -0.21 -11.97
C ASN A 88 -13.04 -1.10 -11.65
N GLY A 89 -13.18 -2.41 -11.81
CA GLY A 89 -12.19 -3.40 -11.36
C GLY A 89 -12.30 -3.81 -9.88
N TYR A 90 -13.31 -3.33 -9.15
CA TYR A 90 -13.62 -3.76 -7.79
C TYR A 90 -15.01 -4.41 -7.75
N LYS A 91 -15.20 -5.38 -6.84
CA LYS A 91 -16.49 -5.99 -6.52
C LYS A 91 -16.83 -5.71 -5.07
N CYS A 92 -18.12 -5.67 -4.77
CA CYS A 92 -18.59 -5.61 -3.41
C CYS A 92 -18.58 -7.02 -2.81
N ALA A 93 -17.71 -7.25 -1.83
CA ALA A 93 -17.68 -8.49 -1.06
C ALA A 93 -17.62 -8.16 0.42
N TYR A 94 -18.43 -8.83 1.24
CA TYR A 94 -18.55 -8.55 2.69
C TYR A 94 -18.88 -7.08 2.99
N LYS A 95 -19.76 -6.47 2.18
CA LYS A 95 -20.09 -5.02 2.24
C LYS A 95 -18.86 -4.11 2.08
N ARG A 96 -17.75 -4.61 1.53
CA ARG A 96 -16.55 -3.82 1.24
C ARG A 96 -16.09 -3.99 -0.21
N CYS A 97 -15.62 -2.91 -0.80
CA CYS A 97 -15.04 -2.93 -2.14
C CYS A 97 -13.66 -3.61 -2.10
N GLN A 98 -13.59 -4.75 -2.79
CA GLN A 98 -12.43 -5.62 -2.93
C GLN A 98 -12.04 -5.65 -4.41
N LYS A 99 -10.75 -5.79 -4.71
CA LYS A 99 -10.29 -5.88 -6.11
C LYS A 99 -10.86 -7.18 -6.70
N LYS A 100 -11.38 -7.12 -7.93
CA LYS A 100 -11.93 -8.29 -8.62
C LYS A 100 -10.87 -9.36 -8.80
#